data_AF-Q2IVV8-F1
#
_entry.id   AF-Q2IVV8-F1
#
_cell.length_a   1.000
_cell.length_b   1.000
_cell.length_c   1.000
_cell.angle_alpha   90.00
_cell.angle_beta   90.00
_cell.angle_gamma   90.00
#
_symmetry.space_group_name_H-M   'P 1'
#
loop_
_entity.id
_entity.type
_entity.pdbx_description
1 polymer ?
#
loop_
_entity_poly.entity_id
_entity_poly.type
_entity_poly.pdbx_seq_one_letter_code
_entity_poly.pdbx_strand_id
1 'polypeptide(L)'
;MARIGNARTIADIEFVIDAPSPATDQATWTVHGVECSRERHRYNGPSYSFALEILQLRSKAQGQPPWHVVIIGELWNFYDAKAAPHKTQHLKVISGKAADILAWMRHNRNAKLQRATSHDGRPE
;
A
#
# COMPACT_ATOMS: atom_id res chain seq x y z
N MET A 1 14.17 -17.73 -6.86
CA MET A 1 13.93 -16.48 -6.11
C MET A 1 12.49 -16.05 -6.33
N ALA A 2 11.66 -16.00 -5.29
CA ALA A 2 10.25 -15.66 -5.42
C ALA A 2 10.09 -14.18 -5.79
N ARG A 3 9.58 -13.91 -6.98
CA ARG A 3 9.29 -12.57 -7.48
C ARG A 3 7.93 -12.17 -6.89
N ILE A 4 7.86 -11.06 -6.18
CA ILE A 4 6.57 -10.54 -5.71
C ILE A 4 5.75 -10.18 -6.95
N GLY A 5 4.60 -10.83 -7.14
CA GLY A 5 3.64 -10.44 -8.16
C GLY A 5 3.06 -9.08 -7.79
N ASN A 6 3.54 -8.01 -8.44
CA ASN A 6 3.37 -6.64 -7.97
C ASN A 6 1.90 -6.26 -7.75
N ALA A 7 1.03 -6.38 -8.76
CA ALA A 7 -0.32 -5.83 -8.69
C ALA A 7 -1.19 -6.44 -7.57
N ARG A 8 -1.29 -7.78 -7.51
CA ARG A 8 -2.08 -8.45 -6.46
C ARG A 8 -1.50 -8.23 -5.07
N THR A 9 -0.17 -8.32 -4.93
CA THR A 9 0.48 -8.11 -3.62
C THR A 9 0.30 -6.66 -3.14
N ILE A 10 0.38 -5.69 -4.04
CA ILE A 10 0.10 -4.28 -3.74
C ILE A 10 -1.35 -4.13 -3.25
N ALA A 11 -2.33 -4.66 -3.99
CA ALA A 11 -3.73 -4.60 -3.59
C ALA A 11 -3.98 -5.26 -2.22
N ASP A 12 -3.32 -6.40 -1.95
CA ASP A 12 -3.45 -7.10 -0.68
C ASP A 12 -2.81 -6.30 0.48
N ILE A 13 -1.68 -5.65 0.24
CA ILE A 13 -1.05 -4.75 1.22
C ILE A 13 -1.93 -3.53 1.48
N GLU A 14 -2.41 -2.86 0.43
CA GLU A 14 -3.31 -1.70 0.51
C GLU A 14 -4.59 -2.04 1.30
N PHE A 15 -5.13 -3.25 1.11
CA PHE A 15 -6.26 -3.74 1.88
C PHE A 15 -5.93 -3.93 3.37
N VAL A 16 -4.74 -4.44 3.70
CA VAL A 16 -4.35 -4.75 5.10
C VAL A 16 -4.00 -3.49 5.89
N ILE A 17 -3.40 -2.48 5.27
CA ILE A 17 -2.85 -1.33 6.00
C ILE A 17 -3.88 -0.30 6.48
N ASP A 18 -5.17 -0.45 6.13
CA ASP A 18 -6.25 0.47 6.53
C ASP A 18 -5.84 1.93 6.37
N ALA A 19 -5.36 2.26 5.17
CA ALA A 19 -4.71 3.54 4.97
C ALA A 19 -5.70 4.69 5.29
N PRO A 20 -5.25 5.72 6.04
CA PRO A 20 -6.08 6.87 6.37
C PRO A 20 -6.71 7.48 5.12
N SER A 21 -7.94 7.99 5.27
CA SER A 21 -8.66 8.67 4.21
C SER A 21 -7.78 9.76 3.60
N PRO A 22 -7.86 10.00 2.27
CA PRO A 22 -7.17 11.14 1.67
C PRO A 22 -7.56 12.49 2.28
N ALA A 23 -8.69 12.58 2.98
CA ALA A 23 -9.16 13.77 3.68
C ALA A 23 -8.48 14.00 5.04
N THR A 24 -7.87 12.97 5.63
CA THR A 24 -7.05 13.12 6.85
C THR A 24 -5.61 13.42 6.48
N ASP A 25 -5.05 14.48 7.06
CA ASP A 25 -3.64 14.89 6.89
C ASP A 25 -2.65 13.94 7.62
N GLN A 26 -3.08 12.71 7.91
CA GLN A 26 -2.26 11.73 8.59
C GLN A 26 -1.33 11.04 7.59
N ALA A 27 -0.12 11.59 7.46
CA ALA A 27 0.93 11.03 6.61
C ALA A 27 1.56 9.75 7.20
N THR A 28 1.47 9.53 8.51
CA THR A 28 2.08 8.39 9.21
C THR A 28 1.09 7.71 10.15
N TRP A 29 1.05 6.38 10.12
CA TRP A 29 0.20 5.58 11.02
C TRP A 29 0.86 4.23 11.31
N THR A 30 0.33 3.50 12.28
CA THR A 30 0.81 2.16 12.62
C THR A 30 -0.35 1.18 12.51
N VAL A 31 -0.10 0.05 11.85
CA VAL A 31 -1.11 -0.99 11.63
C VAL A 31 -0.46 -2.36 11.77
N HIS A 32 -1.06 -3.24 12.57
CA HIS A 32 -0.54 -4.59 12.83
C HIS A 32 0.96 -4.62 13.22
N GLY A 33 1.41 -3.64 14.02
CA GLY A 33 2.81 -3.52 14.45
C GLY A 33 3.79 -3.03 13.37
N VAL A 34 3.29 -2.59 12.21
CA VAL A 34 4.07 -2.02 11.11
C VAL A 34 3.84 -0.51 11.05
N GLU A 35 4.94 0.25 11.04
CA GLU A 35 4.90 1.68 10.76
C GLU A 35 4.65 1.89 9.26
N CYS A 36 3.64 2.68 8.94
CA CYS A 36 3.29 3.10 7.60
C CYS A 36 3.51 4.60 7.46
N SER A 37 4.07 5.01 6.34
CA SER A 37 4.12 6.43 5.95
C SER A 37 3.73 6.59 4.50
N ARG A 38 3.06 7.69 4.18
CA ARG A 38 2.61 8.02 2.84
C ARG A 38 3.00 9.44 2.50
N GLU A 39 3.72 9.58 1.40
CA GLU A 39 4.09 10.85 0.80
C GLU A 39 3.36 10.99 -0.54
N ARG A 40 2.82 12.18 -0.81
CA ARG A 40 2.10 12.48 -2.04
C ARG A 40 2.69 13.73 -2.67
N HIS A 41 3.10 13.61 -3.93
CA HIS A 41 3.54 14.73 -4.75
C HIS A 41 2.56 14.90 -5.90
N ARG A 42 2.25 16.14 -6.22
CA ARG A 42 1.38 16.48 -7.34
C ARG A 42 1.99 17.62 -8.13
N TYR A 43 1.82 17.54 -9.43
CA TYR A 43 2.18 18.61 -10.35
C TYR A 43 1.02 18.82 -11.30
N ASN A 44 0.66 20.08 -11.52
CA ASN A 44 -0.37 20.48 -12.46
C ASN A 44 0.24 21.53 -13.40
N GLY A 45 0.54 21.11 -14.63
CA GLY A 45 1.10 21.97 -15.67
C GLY A 45 0.12 22.22 -16.81
N PRO A 46 0.51 23.01 -17.82
CA PRO A 46 -0.36 23.31 -18.97
C PRO A 46 -0.55 22.12 -19.92
N SER A 47 0.40 21.19 -20.00
CA SER A 47 0.37 20.07 -20.95
C SER A 47 0.12 18.72 -20.30
N TYR A 48 0.40 18.59 -19.01
CA TYR A 48 0.19 17.38 -18.24
C TYR A 48 0.05 17.67 -16.75
N SER A 49 -0.50 16.71 -16.02
CA SER A 49 -0.39 16.60 -14.57
C SER A 49 0.13 15.23 -14.20
N PHE A 50 0.72 15.13 -13.01
CA PHE A 50 0.98 13.84 -12.40
C PHE A 50 0.70 13.85 -10.91
N ALA A 51 0.36 12.67 -10.40
CA ALA A 51 0.36 12.37 -8.98
C ALA A 51 1.33 11.20 -8.73
N LEU A 52 2.26 11.41 -7.80
CA LEU A 52 3.18 10.39 -7.30
C LEU A 52 2.80 10.10 -5.85
N GLU A 53 2.54 8.84 -5.53
CA GLU A 53 2.33 8.37 -4.16
C GLU A 53 3.43 7.39 -3.78
N ILE A 54 4.12 7.67 -2.67
CA ILE A 54 5.14 6.81 -2.09
C ILE A 54 4.61 6.32 -0.75
N LEU A 55 4.29 5.04 -0.68
CA LEU A 55 3.84 4.36 0.52
C LEU A 55 4.96 3.49 1.06
N GLN A 56 5.42 3.76 2.28
CA GLN A 56 6.47 3.00 2.95
C GLN A 56 5.87 2.18 4.09
N LEU A 57 6.32 0.93 4.23
CA LEU A 57 5.97 0.06 5.35
C LEU A 57 7.25 -0.47 6.00
N ARG A 58 7.37 -0.31 7.31
CA ARG A 58 8.52 -0.75 8.10
C ARG A 58 8.08 -1.61 9.28
N SER A 59 8.53 -2.85 9.32
CA SER A 59 8.41 -3.69 10.50
C SER A 59 9.65 -3.52 11.39
N LYS A 60 9.42 -3.10 12.63
CA LYS A 60 10.42 -3.04 13.70
C LYS A 60 10.06 -3.93 14.89
N ALA A 61 9.13 -4.87 14.69
CA ALA A 61 8.62 -5.70 15.78
C ALA A 61 9.76 -6.50 16.44
N GLN A 62 9.86 -6.41 17.77
CA GLN A 62 10.85 -7.17 18.53
C GLN A 62 10.63 -8.67 18.33
N GLY A 63 11.71 -9.41 18.09
CA GLY A 63 11.66 -10.86 17.86
C GLY A 63 11.29 -11.31 16.44
N GLN A 64 11.08 -10.37 15.50
CA GLN A 64 10.90 -10.67 14.07
C GLN A 64 12.00 -9.99 13.24
N PRO A 65 12.46 -10.60 12.14
CA PRO A 65 13.40 -9.95 11.22
C PRO A 65 12.82 -8.62 10.70
N PRO A 66 13.57 -7.51 10.80
CA PRO A 66 13.10 -6.23 10.30
C PRO A 66 13.00 -6.28 8.77
N TRP A 67 11.98 -5.63 8.23
CA TRP A 67 11.82 -5.47 6.79
C TRP A 67 11.27 -4.09 6.45
N HIS A 68 11.61 -3.62 5.26
CA HIS A 68 11.15 -2.35 4.70
C HIS A 68 10.77 -2.56 3.24
N VAL A 69 9.53 -2.21 2.92
CA VAL A 69 8.99 -2.24 1.56
C VAL A 69 8.41 -0.88 1.21
N VAL A 70 8.52 -0.52 -0.07
CA VAL A 70 7.96 0.71 -0.63
C VAL A 70 7.06 0.35 -1.80
N ILE A 71 5.90 0.97 -1.86
CA ILE A 71 4.99 0.97 -3.01
C ILE A 71 5.03 2.36 -3.61
N ILE A 72 5.37 2.44 -4.89
CA ILE A 72 5.44 3.68 -5.67
C ILE A 72 4.31 3.63 -6.68
N GLY A 73 3.36 4.55 -6.59
CA GLY A 73 2.28 4.72 -7.54
C GLY A 73 2.45 6.00 -8.32
N GLU A 74 2.34 5.92 -9.64
CA GLU A 74 2.32 7.08 -10.53
C GLU A 74 1.02 7.12 -11.31
N LEU A 75 0.45 8.31 -11.44
CA LEU A 75 -0.68 8.59 -12.31
C LEU A 75 -0.34 9.83 -13.13
N TRP A 76 -0.22 9.65 -14.44
CA TRP A 76 0.03 10.71 -15.40
C TRP A 76 -1.24 11.00 -16.19
N ASN A 77 -1.61 12.27 -16.29
CA ASN A 77 -2.66 12.74 -17.19
C ASN A 77 -2.05 13.69 -18.20
N PHE A 78 -2.28 13.45 -19.48
CA PHE A 78 -1.87 14.33 -20.57
C PHE A 78 -3.11 15.04 -21.10
N TYR A 79 -3.02 16.36 -21.31
CA TYR A 79 -4.18 17.16 -21.72
C TYR A 79 -4.37 17.23 -23.25
N ASP A 80 -3.61 16.43 -24.00
CA ASP A 80 -3.89 16.16 -25.40
C ASP A 80 -5.10 15.22 -25.53
N ALA A 81 -5.99 15.53 -26.47
CA ALA A 81 -7.37 15.03 -26.56
C ALA A 81 -7.52 13.50 -26.75
N LYS A 82 -6.42 12.76 -26.93
CA LYS A 82 -6.41 11.31 -27.18
C LYS A 82 -5.56 10.49 -26.22
N ALA A 83 -4.83 11.12 -25.30
CA ALA A 83 -3.94 10.40 -24.41
C ALA A 83 -4.70 9.86 -23.19
N ALA A 84 -4.80 8.52 -23.08
CA ALA A 84 -5.35 7.89 -21.89
C ALA A 84 -4.44 8.14 -20.67
N PRO A 85 -5.00 8.29 -19.46
CA PRO A 85 -4.21 8.36 -18.24
C PRO A 85 -3.29 7.14 -18.11
N HIS A 86 -2.01 7.38 -17.80
CA HIS A 86 -1.05 6.32 -17.57
C HIS A 86 -0.89 6.11 -16.07
N LYS A 87 -1.25 4.90 -15.59
CA LYS A 87 -1.11 4.52 -14.19
C LYS A 87 -0.12 3.36 -14.05
N THR A 88 0.85 3.53 -13.17
CA THR A 88 1.80 2.47 -12.79
C THR A 88 1.85 2.33 -11.28
N GLN A 89 2.08 1.11 -10.82
CA GLN A 89 2.40 0.84 -9.42
C GLN A 89 3.50 -0.21 -9.35
N HIS A 90 4.50 0.08 -8.52
CA HIS A 90 5.67 -0.77 -8.34
C HIS A 90 5.90 -1.02 -6.85
N LEU A 91 6.22 -2.26 -6.52
CA LEU A 91 6.60 -2.65 -5.17
C LEU A 91 8.10 -2.97 -5.15
N LYS A 92 8.79 -2.39 -4.18
CA LYS A 92 10.23 -2.57 -4.00
C LYS A 92 10.53 -2.93 -2.56
N VAL A 93 11.18 -4.08 -2.35
CA VAL A 93 11.75 -4.45 -1.06
C VAL A 93 13.08 -3.71 -0.92
N ILE A 94 13.15 -2.83 0.09
CA ILE A 94 14.36 -2.06 0.40
C ILE A 94 15.29 -2.89 1.27
N SER A 95 14.74 -3.60 2.27
CA SER A 95 15.48 -4.50 3.15
C SER A 95 14.59 -5.61 3.72
N GLY A 96 15.21 -6.67 4.22
CA GLY A 96 14.51 -7.86 4.74
C GLY A 96 14.16 -8.88 3.65
N LYS A 97 13.40 -9.92 4.00
CA LYS A 97 13.00 -10.98 3.07
C LYS A 97 11.59 -10.74 2.55
N ALA A 98 11.40 -10.88 1.25
CA ALA A 98 10.07 -10.86 0.61
C ALA A 98 9.09 -11.86 1.25
N ALA A 99 9.58 -13.02 1.69
CA ALA A 99 8.77 -14.04 2.34
C ALA A 99 8.14 -13.54 3.66
N ASP A 100 8.86 -12.74 4.45
CA ASP A 100 8.39 -12.21 5.74
C ASP A 100 7.26 -11.19 5.51
N ILE A 101 7.40 -10.35 4.49
CA ILE A 101 6.37 -9.38 4.06
C ILE A 101 5.10 -10.11 3.61
N LEU A 102 5.25 -11.16 2.79
CA LEU A 102 4.12 -11.97 2.31
C LEU A 102 3.47 -12.78 3.42
N ALA A 103 4.23 -13.24 4.41
CA ALA A 103 3.69 -13.92 5.59
C ALA A 103 2.86 -12.95 6.45
N TRP A 104 3.41 -11.77 6.74
CA TRP A 104 2.71 -10.71 7.46
C TRP A 104 1.41 -10.30 6.74
N MET A 105 1.46 -10.05 5.43
CA MET A 105 0.28 -9.66 4.66
C MET A 105 -0.80 -10.74 4.72
N ARG A 106 -0.45 -12.02 4.47
CA ARG A 106 -1.43 -13.11 4.46
C ARG A 106 -2.08 -13.33 5.82
N HIS A 107 -1.28 -13.28 6.89
CA HIS A 107 -1.77 -13.42 8.25
C HIS A 107 -2.81 -12.34 8.57
N ASN A 108 -2.48 -11.08 8.32
CA ASN A 108 -3.38 -9.96 8.66
C ASN A 108 -4.59 -9.86 7.73
N ARG A 109 -4.45 -10.19 6.44
CA ARG A 109 -5.59 -10.27 5.51
C ARG A 109 -6.61 -11.30 5.98
N ASN A 110 -6.17 -12.50 6.35
CA ASN A 110 -7.06 -13.55 6.82
C ASN A 110 -7.75 -13.15 8.14
N ALA A 111 -7.00 -12.58 9.09
CA ALA A 111 -7.56 -12.08 10.34
C ALA A 111 -8.62 -10.98 10.10
N LYS A 112 -8.39 -10.08 9.14
CA LYS A 112 -9.33 -9.01 8.78
C LYS A 112 -10.60 -9.56 8.13
N LEU A 113 -10.48 -10.52 7.22
CA LEU A 113 -11.63 -11.18 6.60
C LEU A 113 -12.49 -11.94 7.63
N GLN A 114 -11.86 -12.65 8.57
CA GLN A 114 -12.56 -13.36 9.65
C GLN A 114 -13.39 -12.40 10.52
N ARG A 115 -12.83 -11.25 10.89
CA ARG A 115 -13.54 -10.23 11.68
C ARG A 115 -14.77 -9.67 10.94
N ALA A 116 -14.66 -9.44 9.63
CA ALA A 116 -15.77 -8.95 8.81
C ALA A 116 -16.93 -9.96 8.79
N THR A 117 -16.63 -11.24 8.62
CA THR A 117 -17.65 -12.30 8.60
C THR A 117 -18.30 -12.56 9.96
N SER A 118 -17.59 -12.32 11.07
CA SER A 118 -18.15 -12.46 12.42
C SER A 118 -19.07 -11.31 12.83
N HIS A 119 -18.99 -10.15 12.16
CA HIS A 119 -19.82 -8.98 12.46
C HIS A 119 -21.19 -9.01 11.76
N ASP A 120 -21.33 -9.81 10.68
CA ASP A 120 -22.54 -9.93 9.85
C ASP A 120 -23.57 -10.96 10.38
N GLY A 121 -23.31 -11.54 11.56
CA GLY A 121 -24.07 -12.65 12.13
C GLY A 121 -24.90 -12.32 13.37
N ARG A 122 -25.27 -11.06 13.63
CA ARG A 122 -26.14 -10.69 14.76
C ARG A 122 -27.59 -10.61 14.30
N PRO A 123 -28.49 -11.53 14.70
CA PRO A 123 -29.92 -11.28 14.61
C PRO A 123 -30.31 -10.29 15.73
N GLU A 124 -31.17 -9.33 15.39
CA GLU A 124 -31.94 -8.54 16.36
C GLU A 124 -32.96 -9.43 17.11
#